data_AF-A0A375BG48-F1
#
_entry.id   AF-A0A375BG48-F1
#
_cell.length_a   1.000
_cell.length_b   1.000
_cell.length_c   1.000
_cell.angle_alpha   90.00
_cell.angle_beta   90.00
_cell.angle_gamma   90.00
#
_symmetry.space_group_name_H-M   'P 1'
#
loop_
_entity.id
_entity.type
_entity.pdbx_description
1 polymer ?
#
loop_
_entity_poly.entity_id
_entity_poly.type
_entity_poly.pdbx_seq_one_letter_code
_entity_poly.pdbx_strand_id
1 'polypeptide(L)'
;MMQDRAAAGLPQHRSRDYWLGQKDAERAERAGEFREVQHGKYTARIYPTGRLEVRDDCGWRTDDLAKLAREQGDAFFRFAQGEPDLVAVMADAGWSV
;
A
#
# COMPACT_ATOMS: atom_id res chain seq x y z
N MET A 1 -0.69 14.81 -45.93
CA MET A 1 -0.70 13.57 -45.15
C MET A 1 -1.30 13.86 -43.79
N MET A 2 -2.31 13.10 -43.40
CA MET A 2 -2.85 13.05 -42.04
C MET A 2 -1.76 12.59 -41.06
N GLN A 3 -1.74 13.15 -39.86
CA GLN A 3 -1.85 12.34 -38.64
C GLN A 3 -2.29 13.22 -37.46
N ASP A 4 -3.48 12.88 -37.00
CA ASP A 4 -4.14 13.33 -35.78
C ASP A 4 -3.84 12.28 -34.67
N ARG A 5 -4.11 12.65 -33.41
CA ARG A 5 -4.13 11.85 -32.17
C ARG A 5 -2.85 11.77 -31.31
N ALA A 6 -2.92 12.43 -30.14
CA ALA A 6 -3.13 11.73 -28.88
C ALA A 6 -3.55 12.73 -27.77
N ALA A 7 -4.82 12.67 -27.39
CA ALA A 7 -5.31 13.17 -26.11
C ALA A 7 -5.09 12.08 -25.06
N ALA A 8 -4.30 12.34 -24.01
CA ALA A 8 -4.28 11.55 -22.78
C ALA A 8 -3.55 12.36 -21.68
N GLY A 9 -4.11 12.69 -20.52
CA GLY A 9 -5.43 12.39 -19.99
C GLY A 9 -5.88 13.54 -19.06
N LEU A 10 -7.19 13.75 -19.03
CA LEU A 10 -7.81 14.67 -18.07
C LEU A 10 -7.53 14.16 -16.63
N PRO A 11 -7.39 15.05 -15.64
CA PRO A 11 -7.27 14.66 -14.25
C PRO A 11 -8.48 13.80 -13.90
N GLN A 12 -8.25 12.60 -13.37
CA GLN A 12 -9.32 11.72 -12.92
C GLN A 12 -10.19 12.49 -11.92
N HIS A 13 -11.38 12.88 -12.36
CA HIS A 13 -12.38 13.52 -11.52
C HIS A 13 -12.77 12.51 -10.44
N ARG A 14 -12.16 12.62 -9.25
CA ARG A 14 -12.45 11.75 -8.11
C ARG A 14 -13.95 11.82 -7.83
N SER A 15 -14.66 10.72 -8.07
CA SER A 15 -16.11 10.66 -7.95
C SER A 15 -16.55 10.89 -6.51
N ARG A 16 -17.80 11.29 -6.29
CA ARG A 16 -18.39 11.38 -4.96
C ARG A 16 -18.27 10.08 -4.18
N ASP A 17 -18.37 8.94 -4.88
CA ASP A 17 -18.27 7.60 -4.29
C ASP A 17 -16.86 7.32 -3.76
N TYR A 18 -15.82 7.83 -4.43
CA TYR A 18 -14.45 7.76 -3.92
C TYR A 18 -14.33 8.50 -2.57
N TRP A 19 -14.90 9.70 -2.46
CA TRP A 19 -14.86 10.48 -1.23
C TRP A 19 -15.65 9.84 -0.08
N LEU A 20 -16.80 9.22 -0.39
CA LEU A 20 -17.58 8.48 0.61
C LEU A 20 -16.83 7.23 1.08
N GLY A 21 -16.26 6.47 0.15
CA GLY A 21 -15.44 5.29 0.47
C GLY A 21 -14.21 5.64 1.32
N GLN A 22 -13.56 6.77 1.07
CA GLN A 22 -12.45 7.25 1.91
C GLN A 22 -12.92 7.58 3.34
N LYS A 23 -14.06 8.26 3.50
CA LYS A 23 -14.61 8.56 4.83
C LYS A 23 -15.02 7.31 5.61
N ASP A 24 -15.56 6.31 4.92
CA ASP A 24 -15.92 5.04 5.54
C ASP A 24 -14.67 4.26 5.95
N ALA A 25 -13.62 4.27 5.12
CA ALA A 25 -12.32 3.67 5.45
C ALA A 25 -11.66 4.35 6.67
N GLU A 26 -11.65 5.69 6.73
CA GLU A 26 -11.15 6.44 7.89
C GLU A 26 -11.93 6.12 9.17
N ARG A 27 -13.25 5.95 9.06
CA ARG A 27 -14.10 5.58 10.20
C ARG A 27 -13.81 4.16 10.68
N ALA A 28 -13.71 3.20 9.77
CA ALA A 28 -13.40 1.81 10.08
C ALA A 28 -12.03 1.70 10.74
N GLU A 29 -11.02 2.40 10.23
CA GLU A 29 -9.70 2.45 10.86
C GLU A 29 -9.77 3.08 12.27
N ARG A 30 -10.53 4.17 12.47
CA ARG A 30 -10.71 4.77 13.80
C ARG A 30 -11.44 3.83 14.78
N ALA A 31 -12.28 2.93 14.26
CA ALA A 31 -12.89 1.86 15.04
C ALA A 31 -11.94 0.70 15.34
N GLY A 32 -10.70 0.74 14.82
CA GLY A 32 -9.67 -0.28 15.02
C GLY A 32 -9.76 -1.44 14.04
N GLU A 33 -10.50 -1.31 12.94
CA GLU A 33 -10.59 -2.36 11.93
C GLU A 33 -9.30 -2.46 11.12
N PHE A 34 -8.81 -3.67 10.95
CA PHE A 34 -7.70 -4.02 10.08
C PHE A 34 -7.82 -5.49 9.66
N ARG A 35 -7.21 -5.84 8.53
CA ARG A 35 -6.94 -7.23 8.16
C ARG A 35 -5.51 -7.57 8.54
N GLU A 36 -5.31 -8.65 9.29
CA GLU A 36 -3.98 -9.16 9.62
C GLU A 36 -3.60 -10.30 8.66
N VAL A 37 -2.35 -10.29 8.18
CA VAL A 37 -1.75 -11.35 7.37
C VAL A 37 -0.37 -11.70 7.91
N GLN A 38 0.05 -12.93 7.68
CA GLN A 38 1.37 -13.41 8.10
C GLN A 38 2.02 -14.20 6.98
N HIS A 39 3.26 -13.83 6.65
CA HIS A 39 4.12 -14.55 5.70
C HIS A 39 5.51 -14.67 6.32
N GLY A 40 5.97 -15.90 6.53
CA GLY A 40 7.24 -16.19 7.20
C GLY A 40 7.42 -15.42 8.50
N LYS A 41 8.50 -14.64 8.57
CA LYS A 41 8.85 -13.79 9.73
C LYS A 41 8.02 -12.51 9.85
N TYR A 42 7.28 -12.13 8.80
CA TYR A 42 6.54 -10.88 8.75
C TYR A 42 5.08 -11.05 9.17
N THR A 43 4.63 -10.18 10.06
CA THR A 43 3.20 -9.96 10.33
C THR A 43 2.84 -8.56 9.88
N ALA A 44 1.73 -8.43 9.15
CA ALA A 44 1.28 -7.16 8.64
C ALA A 44 -0.19 -6.88 8.96
N ARG A 45 -0.48 -5.62 9.24
CA ARG A 45 -1.84 -5.10 9.39
C ARG A 45 -2.14 -4.16 8.24
N ILE A 46 -3.15 -4.53 7.47
CA ILE A 46 -3.65 -3.81 6.32
C ILE A 46 -4.88 -3.04 6.78
N TYR A 47 -4.76 -1.73 6.91
CA TYR A 47 -5.85 -0.86 7.35
C TYR A 47 -6.74 -0.48 6.15
N PRO A 48 -8.04 -0.22 6.37
CA PRO A 48 -8.98 0.15 5.31
C PRO A 48 -8.56 1.38 4.47
N THR A 49 -7.78 2.30 5.05
CA THR A 49 -7.25 3.49 4.36
C THR A 49 -6.10 3.17 3.39
N GLY A 50 -5.60 1.93 3.41
CA GLY A 50 -4.41 1.51 2.67
C GLY A 50 -3.10 1.67 3.44
N ARG A 51 -3.13 2.15 4.70
CA ARG A 51 -1.93 2.10 5.57
C ARG A 51 -1.55 0.64 5.81
N LEU A 52 -0.25 0.36 5.73
CA LEU A 52 0.32 -0.96 5.93
C LEU A 52 1.34 -0.92 7.05
N GLU A 53 0.99 -1.49 8.20
CA GLU A 53 1.94 -1.70 9.29
C GLU A 53 2.58 -3.08 9.11
N VAL A 54 3.90 -3.17 9.24
CA VAL A 54 4.64 -4.43 9.15
C VAL A 54 5.59 -4.54 10.33
N ARG A 55 5.66 -5.74 10.92
CA ARG A 55 6.65 -6.12 11.92
C ARG A 55 7.30 -7.44 11.55
N ASP A 56 8.54 -7.64 11.95
CA ASP A 56 9.19 -8.96 11.92
C ASP A 56 9.30 -9.57 13.33
N ASP A 57 9.82 -10.78 13.41
CA ASP A 57 10.09 -11.52 14.66
C ASP A 57 11.33 -11.03 15.42
N CYS A 58 12.22 -10.31 14.74
CA CYS A 58 13.45 -9.73 15.26
C CYS A 58 13.23 -8.37 15.95
N GLY A 59 12.01 -7.86 15.93
CA GLY A 59 11.59 -6.61 16.58
C GLY A 59 11.68 -5.39 15.69
N TRP A 60 12.00 -5.53 14.41
CA TRP A 60 11.83 -4.47 13.43
C TRP A 60 10.35 -4.23 13.18
N ARG A 61 9.96 -2.96 13.09
CA ARG A 61 8.58 -2.54 12.84
C ARG A 61 8.55 -1.23 12.07
N THR A 62 7.58 -1.11 11.16
CA THR A 62 7.17 0.14 10.55
C THR A 62 5.66 0.29 10.66
N ASP A 63 5.20 1.46 11.11
CA ASP A 63 3.77 1.79 11.21
C ASP A 63 3.13 2.07 9.83
N ASP A 64 3.95 2.44 8.84
CA ASP A 64 3.52 2.69 7.47
C ASP A 64 4.64 2.33 6.47
N LEU A 65 4.52 1.16 5.84
CA LEU A 65 5.45 0.66 4.83
C LEU A 65 5.49 1.59 3.60
N ALA A 66 4.38 2.24 3.24
CA ALA A 66 4.34 3.18 2.12
C ALA A 66 5.17 4.42 2.42
N LYS A 67 5.14 4.90 3.67
CA LYS A 67 6.01 5.99 4.10
C LYS A 67 7.49 5.58 4.04
N LEU A 68 7.84 4.42 4.59
CA LEU A 68 9.21 3.91 4.57
C LEU A 68 9.75 3.75 3.13
N ALA A 69 8.94 3.18 2.23
CA ALA A 69 9.30 3.00 0.84
C ALA A 69 9.60 4.34 0.13
N ARG A 70 8.83 5.40 0.44
CA ARG A 70 9.10 6.75 -0.09
C ARG A 70 10.37 7.38 0.48
N GLU A 71 10.64 7.16 1.76
CA GLU A 71 11.82 7.71 2.44
C GLU A 71 13.12 7.04 1.97
N GLN A 72 13.09 5.74 1.72
CA GLN A 72 14.26 4.95 1.33
C GLN A 72 14.39 4.76 -0.19
N GLY A 73 13.34 5.05 -0.95
CA GLY A 73 13.31 4.93 -2.41
C GLY A 73 13.76 3.56 -2.91
N ASP A 74 14.66 3.55 -3.90
CA ASP A 74 15.15 2.33 -4.54
C ASP A 74 15.83 1.34 -3.58
N ALA A 75 16.37 1.81 -2.46
CA ALA A 75 17.00 0.93 -1.48
C ALA A 75 15.97 -0.01 -0.83
N PHE A 76 14.74 0.48 -0.60
CA PHE A 76 13.65 -0.33 -0.08
C PHE A 76 13.25 -1.43 -1.06
N PHE A 77 13.06 -1.10 -2.34
CA PHE A 77 12.66 -2.09 -3.34
C PHE A 77 13.75 -3.14 -3.58
N ARG A 78 15.02 -2.74 -3.57
CA ARG A 78 16.15 -3.69 -3.61
C ARG A 78 16.18 -4.63 -2.42
N PHE A 79 15.90 -4.13 -1.22
CA PHE A 79 15.76 -4.96 -0.03
C PHE A 79 14.58 -5.94 -0.16
N ALA A 80 13.40 -5.44 -0.56
CA ALA A 80 12.20 -6.25 -0.71
C ALA A 80 12.38 -7.39 -1.73
N GLN A 81 13.11 -7.17 -2.82
CA GLN A 81 13.43 -8.23 -3.79
C GLN A 81 14.22 -9.40 -3.19
N GLY A 82 14.97 -9.17 -2.10
CA GLY A 82 15.68 -10.21 -1.35
C GLY A 82 14.83 -10.90 -0.28
N GLU A 83 13.60 -10.45 -0.05
CA GLU A 83 12.72 -10.89 1.03
C GLU A 83 11.35 -11.34 0.47
N PRO A 84 11.23 -12.60 -0.01
CA PRO A 84 10.01 -13.09 -0.66
C PRO A 84 8.73 -12.97 0.20
N ASP A 85 8.86 -13.18 1.50
CA ASP A 85 7.74 -13.07 2.45
C ASP A 85 7.24 -11.62 2.57
N LEU A 86 8.15 -10.65 2.48
CA LEU A 86 7.79 -9.23 2.46
C LEU A 86 7.07 -8.85 1.17
N VAL A 87 7.50 -9.42 0.03
CA VAL A 87 6.82 -9.25 -1.25
C VAL A 87 5.40 -9.82 -1.21
N ALA A 88 5.19 -10.97 -0.57
CA ALA A 88 3.86 -11.55 -0.38
C ALA A 88 2.94 -10.65 0.47
N VAL A 89 3.46 -10.06 1.56
CA VAL A 89 2.74 -9.04 2.35
C VAL A 89 2.35 -7.84 1.50
N MET A 90 3.27 -7.32 0.67
CA MET A 90 3.01 -6.18 -0.20
C MET A 90 1.93 -6.49 -1.24
N ALA A 91 1.96 -7.69 -1.83
CA ALA A 91 0.94 -8.16 -2.77
C ALA A 91 -0.43 -8.28 -2.10
N ASP A 92 -0.51 -8.83 -0.87
CA ASP A 92 -1.75 -8.87 -0.09
C ASP A 92 -2.30 -7.48 0.18
N ALA A 93 -1.44 -6.48 0.38
CA ALA A 93 -1.81 -5.09 0.55
C ALA A 93 -2.17 -4.37 -0.77
N GLY A 94 -2.15 -5.07 -1.91
CA GLY A 94 -2.54 -4.54 -3.22
C GLY A 94 -1.45 -3.73 -3.92
N TRP A 95 -0.18 -3.87 -3.51
CA TRP A 95 0.92 -3.23 -4.21
C TRP A 95 1.27 -4.01 -5.49
N SER A 96 1.61 -3.28 -6.55
CA SER A 96 2.20 -3.87 -7.75
C SER A 96 3.70 -4.05 -7.50
N VAL A 97 4.09 -5.26 -7.11
CA VAL A 97 5.48 -5.66 -6.82
C VAL A 97 6.06 -6.55 -7.90
#